data_AF-A0A934FHD9-F1
#
_entry.id   AF-A0A934FHD9-F1
#
_cell.length_a   1.000
_cell.length_b   1.000
_cell.length_c   1.000
_cell.angle_alpha   90.00
_cell.angle_beta   90.00
_cell.angle_gamma   90.00
#
_symmetry.space_group_name_H-M   'P 1'
#
loop_
_entity.id
_entity.type
_entity.pdbx_description
1 polymer ?
#
loop_
_entity_poly.entity_id
_entity_poly.type
_entity_poly.pdbx_seq_one_letter_code
_entity_poly.pdbx_strand_id
1 'polypeptide(L)'
;MKHIDEPRLESDLSYRFQYLTEFMGFSGEDIQTIHGGAALLGPLVPALVDAVYAKLISYDATWRHFVPRQDGYTGQTPQDLATLTMDHPQIQFRKQHLARYLEKLVTAPYDGKLVEYLDFVGKMHTPKAGNPALNVPLVQMNALMGFVADAFNATILGSALPADAKTRAVRAFSKLLWLQNDLINRHYAADAKS
;
A
#
# COMPACT_ATOMS: atom_id res chain seq x y z
N MET A 1 -16.94 -21.41 19.20
CA MET A 1 -16.85 -20.55 17.99
C MET A 1 -17.06 -19.12 18.43
N LYS A 2 -16.26 -18.18 17.93
CA LYS A 2 -16.42 -16.75 18.22
C LYS A 2 -17.51 -16.17 17.32
N HIS A 3 -18.46 -15.42 17.88
CA HIS A 3 -19.47 -14.69 17.10
C HIS A 3 -18.87 -13.39 16.56
N ILE A 4 -19.19 -13.06 15.31
CA ILE A 4 -18.77 -11.85 14.60
C ILE A 4 -20.01 -11.09 14.15
N ASP A 5 -20.02 -9.79 14.41
CA ASP A 5 -21.02 -8.86 13.89
C ASP A 5 -20.59 -8.43 12.48
N GLU A 6 -21.06 -9.15 11.47
CA GLU A 6 -20.69 -8.92 10.07
C GLU A 6 -21.03 -7.49 9.58
N PRO A 7 -22.22 -6.92 9.87
CA PRO A 7 -22.50 -5.52 9.56
C PRO A 7 -21.46 -4.54 10.13
N ARG A 8 -20.99 -4.78 11.36
CA ARG A 8 -19.99 -3.93 12.01
C ARG A 8 -18.61 -3.99 11.32
N LEU A 9 -18.25 -5.08 10.64
CA LEU A 9 -17.02 -5.16 9.84
C LEU A 9 -16.99 -4.13 8.69
N GLU A 10 -18.15 -3.68 8.23
CA GLU A 10 -18.24 -2.69 7.14
C GLU A 10 -18.25 -1.25 7.66
N SER A 11 -18.81 -1.00 8.85
CA SER A 11 -19.00 0.35 9.40
C SER A 11 -17.96 0.79 10.44
N ASP A 12 -17.31 -0.13 11.14
CA ASP A 12 -16.36 0.16 12.22
C ASP A 12 -14.95 -0.33 11.85
N LEU A 13 -14.08 0.63 11.51
CA LEU A 13 -12.71 0.35 11.07
C LEU A 13 -11.89 -0.38 12.16
N SER A 14 -12.07 0.00 13.43
CA SER A 14 -11.34 -0.63 14.54
C SER A 14 -11.80 -2.07 14.73
N TYR A 15 -13.11 -2.33 14.64
CA TYR A 15 -13.67 -3.69 14.72
C TYR A 15 -13.20 -4.57 13.57
N ARG A 16 -13.21 -4.03 12.34
CA ARG A 16 -12.68 -4.72 11.15
C ARG A 16 -11.21 -5.08 11.31
N PHE A 17 -10.38 -4.11 11.71
CA PHE A 17 -8.95 -4.34 11.88
C PHE A 17 -8.65 -5.35 13.00
N GLN A 18 -9.40 -5.31 14.11
CA GLN A 18 -9.30 -6.31 15.16
C GLN A 18 -9.64 -7.72 14.66
N TYR A 19 -10.74 -7.86 13.90
CA TYR A 19 -11.12 -9.14 13.30
C TYR A 19 -10.04 -9.69 12.37
N LEU A 20 -9.52 -8.86 11.45
CA LEU A 20 -8.51 -9.28 10.48
C LEU A 20 -7.20 -9.69 11.15
N THR A 21 -6.73 -8.89 12.12
CA THR A 21 -5.48 -9.18 12.83
C THR A 21 -5.58 -10.46 13.65
N GLU A 22 -6.70 -10.70 14.34
CA GLU A 22 -6.96 -11.95 15.06
C GLU A 22 -7.06 -13.15 14.11
N PHE A 23 -7.81 -13.04 13.02
CA PHE A 23 -8.00 -14.12 12.06
C PHE A 23 -6.70 -14.52 11.35
N MET A 24 -5.89 -13.52 10.96
CA MET A 24 -4.61 -13.73 10.29
C MET A 24 -3.47 -14.07 11.27
N GLY A 25 -3.71 -13.99 12.58
CA GLY A 25 -2.69 -14.14 13.60
C GLY A 25 -1.59 -13.08 13.49
N PHE A 26 -1.93 -11.84 13.15
CA PHE A 26 -1.03 -10.70 13.16
C PHE A 26 -0.86 -10.20 14.60
N SER A 27 0.33 -10.36 15.15
CA SER A 27 0.61 -10.17 16.58
C SER A 27 1.68 -9.10 16.84
N GLY A 28 1.94 -8.83 18.12
CA GLY A 28 3.06 -7.98 18.53
C GLY A 28 4.43 -8.47 18.04
N GLU A 29 4.62 -9.78 17.87
CA GLU A 29 5.87 -10.34 17.32
C GLU A 29 6.04 -10.01 15.84
N ASP A 30 4.94 -9.98 15.06
CA ASP A 30 4.98 -9.56 13.67
C ASP A 30 5.35 -8.07 13.58
N ILE A 31 4.77 -7.22 14.44
CA ILE A 31 5.09 -5.79 14.51
C ILE A 31 6.57 -5.58 14.86
N GLN A 32 7.08 -6.29 15.89
CA GLN A 32 8.50 -6.23 16.25
C GLN A 32 9.40 -6.70 15.11
N THR A 33 9.00 -7.75 14.37
CA THR A 33 9.74 -8.24 13.20
C THR A 33 9.75 -7.19 12.08
N ILE A 34 8.63 -6.53 11.81
CA ILE A 34 8.51 -5.47 10.81
C ILE A 34 9.37 -4.26 11.18
N HIS A 35 9.28 -3.80 12.43
CA HIS A 35 10.11 -2.70 12.96
C HIS A 35 11.60 -3.05 12.94
N GLY A 36 11.96 -4.28 13.31
CA GLY A 36 13.34 -4.78 13.21
C GLY A 36 13.85 -4.85 11.77
N GLY A 37 12.96 -4.98 10.79
CA GLY A 37 13.25 -4.91 9.37
C GLY A 37 13.51 -3.50 8.84
N ALA A 38 13.24 -2.43 9.60
CA ALA A 38 13.38 -1.05 9.13
C ALA A 38 14.79 -0.71 8.68
N ALA A 39 15.82 -1.16 9.42
CA ALA A 39 17.22 -0.92 9.06
C ALA A 39 17.64 -1.67 7.78
N LEU A 40 16.99 -2.81 7.49
CA LEU A 40 17.23 -3.58 6.26
C LEU A 40 16.48 -2.97 5.06
N LEU A 41 15.22 -2.58 5.26
CA LEU A 41 14.34 -2.13 4.19
C LEU A 41 14.49 -0.65 3.86
N GLY A 42 14.80 0.19 4.85
CA GLY A 42 14.95 1.64 4.68
C GLY A 42 15.91 2.02 3.54
N PRO A 43 17.14 1.50 3.50
CA PRO A 43 18.09 1.75 2.41
C PRO A 43 17.59 1.29 1.03
N LEU A 44 16.62 0.37 0.97
CA LEU A 44 16.07 -0.21 -0.26
C LEU A 44 14.82 0.52 -0.75
N VAL A 45 14.21 1.38 0.06
CA VAL A 45 13.00 2.15 -0.30
C VAL A 45 13.16 2.89 -1.64
N PRO A 46 14.27 3.61 -1.93
CA PRO A 46 14.42 4.29 -3.21
C PRO A 46 14.34 3.34 -4.41
N ALA A 47 15.05 2.21 -4.34
CA ALA A 47 15.07 1.21 -5.41
C ALA A 47 13.70 0.53 -5.59
N LEU A 48 12.99 0.24 -4.49
CA LEU A 48 11.63 -0.32 -4.55
C LEU A 48 10.64 0.67 -5.19
N VAL A 49 10.72 1.95 -4.83
CA VAL A 49 9.91 3.01 -5.44
C VAL A 49 10.19 3.09 -6.94
N ASP A 50 11.45 3.07 -7.36
CA ASP A 50 11.81 3.10 -8.77
C ASP A 50 11.30 1.87 -9.52
N ALA A 51 11.42 0.68 -8.93
CA ALA A 51 10.89 -0.56 -9.51
C ALA A 51 9.37 -0.51 -9.68
N VAL A 52 8.63 0.02 -8.71
CA VAL A 52 7.18 0.21 -8.80
C VAL A 52 6.83 1.14 -9.97
N TYR A 53 7.49 2.30 -10.09
CA TYR A 53 7.19 3.23 -11.18
C TYR A 53 7.62 2.70 -12.55
N ALA A 54 8.76 2.00 -12.63
CA ALA A 54 9.19 1.31 -13.85
C ALA A 54 8.16 0.25 -14.27
N LYS A 55 7.55 -0.45 -13.32
CA LYS A 55 6.45 -1.39 -13.62
C LYS A 55 5.18 -0.67 -14.08
N LEU A 56 4.79 0.40 -13.40
CA LEU A 56 3.56 1.14 -13.71
C LEU A 56 3.62 1.88 -15.06
N ILE A 57 4.79 2.38 -15.47
CA ILE A 57 4.94 3.03 -16.79
C ILE A 57 4.91 2.03 -17.94
N SER A 58 5.22 0.75 -17.68
CA SER A 58 5.23 -0.29 -18.71
C SER A 58 3.84 -0.69 -19.24
N TYR A 59 2.77 -0.17 -18.63
CA TYR A 59 1.39 -0.33 -19.09
C TYR A 59 0.69 1.03 -19.13
N ASP A 60 0.15 1.41 -20.29
CA ASP A 60 -0.75 2.57 -20.41
C ASP A 60 -1.93 2.47 -19.42
N ALA A 61 -2.34 1.24 -19.15
CA ALA A 61 -3.40 0.85 -18.26
C ALA A 61 -3.22 1.45 -16.86
N THR A 62 -1.98 1.49 -16.37
CA THR A 62 -1.63 2.01 -15.06
C THR A 62 -1.08 3.43 -15.14
N TRP A 63 -0.34 3.75 -16.20
CA TRP A 63 0.34 5.04 -16.33
C TRP A 63 -0.61 6.23 -16.52
N ARG A 64 -1.77 6.04 -17.18
CA ARG A 64 -2.77 7.11 -17.37
C ARG A 64 -3.29 7.73 -16.07
N HIS A 65 -3.25 7.00 -14.96
CA HIS A 65 -3.73 7.47 -13.66
C HIS A 65 -2.84 8.54 -13.02
N PHE A 66 -1.67 8.79 -13.61
CA PHE A 66 -0.75 9.83 -13.20
C PHE A 66 -0.91 11.14 -13.98
N VAL A 67 -1.80 11.18 -14.99
CA VAL A 67 -2.14 12.40 -15.72
C VAL A 67 -2.92 13.39 -14.84
N PRO A 68 -4.00 12.97 -14.13
CA PRO A 68 -4.71 13.87 -13.22
C PRO A 68 -3.78 14.41 -12.12
N ARG A 69 -4.05 15.66 -11.73
CA ARG A 69 -3.33 16.34 -10.64
C ARG A 69 -3.36 15.49 -9.36
N GLN A 70 -2.21 15.23 -8.76
CA GLN A 70 -2.12 14.64 -7.43
C GLN A 70 -2.63 15.66 -6.40
N ASP A 71 -3.39 15.18 -5.42
CA ASP A 71 -3.79 16.02 -4.30
C ASP A 71 -2.57 16.60 -3.55
N GLY A 72 -2.63 17.88 -3.19
CA GLY A 72 -1.51 18.63 -2.59
C GLY A 72 -0.38 19.04 -3.56
N TYR A 73 -0.39 18.61 -4.82
CA TYR A 73 0.59 19.05 -5.82
C TYR A 73 0.16 20.37 -6.50
N THR A 74 1.01 21.40 -6.42
CA THR A 74 0.70 22.76 -6.92
C THR A 74 1.40 23.13 -8.23
N GLY A 75 2.25 22.24 -8.76
CA GLY A 75 3.01 22.48 -9.99
C GLY A 75 2.22 22.22 -11.28
N GLN A 76 2.92 22.29 -12.42
CA GLN A 76 2.36 21.99 -13.73
C GLN A 76 2.01 20.51 -13.85
N THR A 77 0.87 20.21 -14.47
CA THR A 77 0.41 18.85 -14.74
C THR A 77 0.68 18.49 -16.20
N PRO A 78 0.91 17.20 -16.51
CA PRO A 78 0.98 16.75 -17.90
C PRO A 78 -0.36 17.04 -18.59
N GLN A 79 -0.33 17.29 -19.91
CA GLN A 79 -1.56 17.52 -20.67
C GLN A 79 -2.26 16.20 -20.97
N ASP A 80 -1.48 15.16 -21.24
CA ASP A 80 -1.94 13.85 -21.66
C ASP A 80 -0.91 12.77 -21.30
N LEU A 81 -1.21 11.54 -21.69
CA LEU A 81 -0.31 10.40 -21.48
C LEU A 81 0.99 10.52 -22.30
N ALA A 82 0.95 11.14 -23.47
CA ALA A 82 2.09 11.26 -24.37
C ALA A 82 3.18 12.20 -23.83
N THR A 83 2.75 13.21 -23.05
CA THR A 83 3.63 14.20 -22.41
C THR A 83 4.06 13.80 -21.00
N LEU A 84 3.51 12.72 -20.44
CA LEU A 84 3.84 12.24 -19.10
C LEU A 84 5.08 11.33 -19.10
N THR A 85 6.20 11.84 -18.58
CA THR A 85 7.47 11.12 -18.45
C THR A 85 7.81 10.79 -16.99
N MET A 86 8.77 9.89 -16.79
CA MET A 86 9.29 9.54 -15.47
C MET A 86 9.89 10.74 -14.72
N ASP A 87 10.47 11.70 -15.44
CA ASP A 87 11.11 12.89 -14.88
C ASP A 87 10.12 14.02 -14.58
N HIS A 88 8.85 13.84 -14.92
CA HIS A 88 7.83 14.85 -14.68
C HIS A 88 7.74 15.19 -13.17
N PRO A 89 7.71 16.47 -12.75
CA PRO A 89 7.80 16.82 -11.33
C PRO A 89 6.68 16.24 -10.45
N GLN A 90 5.48 16.06 -11.00
CA GLN A 90 4.40 15.32 -10.34
C GLN A 90 4.74 13.85 -10.03
N ILE A 91 5.47 13.18 -10.93
CA ILE A 91 5.92 11.79 -10.70
C ILE A 91 6.91 11.77 -9.55
N GLN A 92 7.85 12.71 -9.52
CA GLN A 92 8.81 12.85 -8.41
C GLN A 92 8.09 13.13 -7.07
N PHE A 93 7.08 14.01 -7.10
CA PHE A 93 6.23 14.27 -5.93
C PHE A 93 5.53 13.00 -5.44
N ARG A 94 4.91 12.21 -6.34
CA ARG A 94 4.23 10.97 -5.97
C ARG A 94 5.21 9.87 -5.52
N LYS A 95 6.41 9.79 -6.08
CA LYS A 95 7.49 8.89 -5.62
C LYS A 95 7.87 9.18 -4.17
N GLN A 96 8.00 10.46 -3.78
CA GLN A 96 8.27 10.85 -2.40
C GLN A 96 7.14 10.43 -1.45
N HIS A 97 5.87 10.53 -1.88
CA HIS A 97 4.75 10.04 -1.09
C HIS A 97 4.81 8.52 -0.87
N LEU A 98 5.14 7.75 -1.92
CA LEU A 98 5.31 6.30 -1.80
C LEU A 98 6.49 5.94 -0.89
N ALA A 99 7.61 6.66 -0.98
CA ALA A 99 8.76 6.45 -0.11
C ALA A 99 8.39 6.67 1.37
N ARG A 100 7.73 7.79 1.70
CA ARG A 100 7.23 8.07 3.05
C ARG A 100 6.23 7.03 3.54
N TYR A 101 5.38 6.53 2.64
CA TYR A 101 4.44 5.46 2.96
C TYR A 101 5.17 4.18 3.38
N LEU A 102 6.13 3.72 2.57
CA LEU A 102 6.92 2.51 2.85
C LEU A 102 7.74 2.64 4.14
N GLU A 103 8.34 3.81 4.38
CA GLU A 103 9.03 4.10 5.64
C GLU A 103 8.08 4.04 6.83
N LYS A 104 6.89 4.63 6.71
CA LYS A 104 5.87 4.62 7.76
C LYS A 104 5.41 3.21 8.13
N LEU A 105 5.30 2.29 7.16
CA LEU A 105 4.95 0.89 7.40
C LEU A 105 5.91 0.19 8.37
N VAL A 106 7.20 0.54 8.33
CA VAL A 106 8.25 -0.10 9.12
C VAL A 106 8.67 0.69 10.35
N THR A 107 8.16 1.92 10.54
CA THR A 107 8.57 2.80 11.65
C THR A 107 7.42 3.25 12.54
N ALA A 108 6.20 3.34 12.04
CA ALA A 108 5.07 3.87 12.81
C ALA A 108 4.56 2.86 13.85
N PRO A 109 4.01 3.34 14.99
CA PRO A 109 3.26 2.49 15.89
C PRO A 109 2.01 1.95 15.18
N TYR A 110 1.70 0.67 15.41
CA TYR A 110 0.51 0.01 14.88
C TYR A 110 -0.70 0.30 15.76
N ASP A 111 -1.10 1.56 15.79
CA ASP A 111 -2.24 2.07 16.54
C ASP A 111 -3.40 2.47 15.61
N GLY A 112 -4.50 2.97 16.19
CA GLY A 112 -5.67 3.41 15.42
C GLY A 112 -5.33 4.48 14.37
N LYS A 113 -4.32 5.34 14.62
CA LYS A 113 -3.92 6.39 13.66
C LYS A 113 -3.23 5.80 12.44
N LEU A 114 -2.42 4.75 12.62
CA LEU A 114 -1.86 4.04 11.47
C LEU A 114 -2.97 3.35 10.68
N VAL A 115 -3.93 2.71 11.35
CA VAL A 115 -5.06 2.03 10.69
C VAL A 115 -5.91 3.01 9.88
N GLU A 116 -6.27 4.16 10.45
CA GLU A 116 -6.97 5.25 9.74
C GLU A 116 -6.17 5.75 8.52
N TYR A 117 -4.85 5.87 8.67
CA TYR A 117 -3.99 6.27 7.58
C TYR A 117 -3.94 5.23 6.45
N LEU A 118 -3.87 3.94 6.77
CA LEU A 118 -3.89 2.85 5.78
C LEU A 118 -5.24 2.78 5.05
N ASP A 119 -6.35 2.94 5.78
CA ASP A 119 -7.69 3.06 5.19
C ASP A 119 -7.77 4.24 4.22
N PHE A 120 -7.28 5.41 4.64
CA PHE A 120 -7.22 6.59 3.78
C PHE A 120 -6.39 6.37 2.51
N VAL A 121 -5.26 5.64 2.59
CA VAL A 121 -4.46 5.25 1.43
C VAL A 121 -5.27 4.41 0.45
N GLY A 122 -6.10 3.48 0.91
CA GLY A 122 -7.05 2.77 0.05
C GLY A 122 -8.04 3.72 -0.61
N LYS A 123 -8.66 4.58 0.19
CA LYS A 123 -9.72 5.50 -0.26
C LYS A 123 -9.24 6.49 -1.32
N MET A 124 -8.02 7.03 -1.19
CA MET A 124 -7.47 8.05 -2.10
C MET A 124 -7.18 7.56 -3.52
N HIS A 125 -7.22 6.25 -3.77
CA HIS A 125 -7.10 5.66 -5.11
C HIS A 125 -8.46 5.51 -5.82
N THR A 126 -9.53 5.94 -5.16
CA THR A 126 -10.91 6.00 -5.67
C THR A 126 -11.38 7.46 -5.72
N PRO A 127 -12.49 7.77 -6.40
CA PRO A 127 -13.08 9.13 -6.39
C PRO A 127 -13.54 9.64 -5.01
N LYS A 128 -13.48 8.80 -3.96
CA LYS A 128 -14.02 9.09 -2.62
C LYS A 128 -13.11 9.98 -1.77
N ALA A 129 -11.85 10.19 -2.15
CA ALA A 129 -10.90 11.06 -1.45
C ALA A 129 -9.78 11.54 -2.38
N GLY A 130 -9.12 12.65 -2.02
CA GLY A 130 -8.06 13.25 -2.84
C GLY A 130 -8.63 13.94 -4.08
N ASN A 131 -8.13 13.59 -5.27
CA ASN A 131 -8.64 14.11 -6.53
C ASN A 131 -9.78 13.23 -7.08
N PRO A 132 -11.02 13.73 -7.24
CA PRO A 132 -12.14 12.95 -7.78
C PRO A 132 -11.93 12.43 -9.21
N ALA A 133 -11.03 13.03 -9.99
CA ALA A 133 -10.66 12.54 -11.32
C ALA A 133 -9.75 11.30 -11.28
N LEU A 134 -9.19 10.95 -10.11
CA LEU A 134 -8.43 9.73 -9.91
C LEU A 134 -9.36 8.57 -9.56
N ASN A 135 -9.45 7.60 -10.47
CA ASN A 135 -10.19 6.36 -10.27
C ASN A 135 -9.37 5.18 -10.78
N VAL A 136 -8.61 4.52 -9.89
CA VAL A 136 -7.78 3.37 -10.24
C VAL A 136 -8.61 2.10 -10.14
N PRO A 137 -8.88 1.35 -11.24
CA PRO A 137 -9.67 0.13 -11.18
C PRO A 137 -9.09 -0.92 -10.23
N LEU A 138 -9.95 -1.66 -9.54
CA LEU A 138 -9.54 -2.65 -8.55
C LEU A 138 -8.56 -3.69 -9.10
N VAL A 139 -8.76 -4.15 -10.34
CA VAL A 139 -7.86 -5.11 -11.00
C VAL A 139 -6.43 -4.58 -11.09
N GLN A 140 -6.24 -3.28 -11.30
CA GLN A 140 -4.93 -2.65 -11.40
C GLN A 140 -4.30 -2.45 -10.02
N MET A 141 -5.12 -2.08 -9.04
CA MET A 141 -4.70 -1.95 -7.65
C MET A 141 -4.21 -3.31 -7.10
N ASN A 142 -4.98 -4.37 -7.31
CA ASN A 142 -4.60 -5.73 -6.89
C ASN A 142 -3.35 -6.22 -7.65
N ALA A 143 -3.19 -5.89 -8.94
CA ALA A 143 -1.97 -6.22 -9.68
C ALA A 143 -0.73 -5.52 -9.10
N LEU A 144 -0.85 -4.24 -8.73
CA LEU A 144 0.23 -3.51 -8.05
C LEU A 144 0.55 -4.12 -6.68
N MET A 145 -0.46 -4.44 -5.88
CA MET A 145 -0.25 -5.09 -4.57
C MET A 145 0.46 -6.44 -4.71
N GLY A 146 0.13 -7.23 -5.73
CA GLY A 146 0.84 -8.47 -6.05
C GLY A 146 2.31 -8.25 -6.40
N PHE A 147 2.61 -7.25 -7.23
CA PHE A 147 3.98 -6.87 -7.58
C PHE A 147 4.78 -6.42 -6.34
N VAL A 148 4.19 -5.58 -5.49
CA VAL A 148 4.82 -5.11 -4.25
C VAL A 148 5.09 -6.28 -3.30
N ALA A 149 4.15 -7.19 -3.14
CA ALA A 149 4.32 -8.37 -2.29
C ALA A 149 5.47 -9.27 -2.73
N ASP A 150 5.59 -9.53 -4.03
CA ASP A 150 6.71 -10.29 -4.59
C ASP A 150 8.05 -9.58 -4.36
N ALA A 151 8.11 -8.26 -4.57
CA ALA A 151 9.31 -7.46 -4.35
C ALA A 151 9.79 -7.49 -2.88
N PHE A 152 8.86 -7.42 -1.91
CA PHE A 152 9.19 -7.58 -0.49
C PHE A 152 9.73 -8.98 -0.20
N ASN A 153 9.09 -10.02 -0.72
CA ASN A 153 9.54 -11.40 -0.53
C ASN A 153 10.93 -11.63 -1.11
N ALA A 154 11.17 -11.20 -2.36
CA ALA A 154 12.47 -11.29 -3.01
C ALA A 154 13.56 -10.57 -2.21
N THR A 155 13.26 -9.37 -1.70
CA THR A 155 14.18 -8.59 -0.88
C THR A 155 14.55 -9.31 0.42
N ILE A 156 13.56 -9.81 1.16
CA ILE A 156 13.79 -10.50 2.43
C ILE A 156 14.56 -11.80 2.19
N LEU A 157 14.17 -12.59 1.20
CA LEU A 157 14.80 -13.87 0.88
C LEU A 157 16.24 -13.70 0.34
N GLY A 158 16.51 -12.62 -0.39
CA GLY A 158 17.84 -12.27 -0.90
C GLY A 158 18.78 -11.63 0.13
N SER A 159 18.27 -11.23 1.30
CA SER A 159 19.07 -10.58 2.35
C SER A 159 20.11 -11.51 3.00
N ALA A 160 21.02 -10.94 3.79
CA ALA A 160 21.98 -11.70 4.61
C ALA A 160 21.40 -12.22 5.94
N LEU A 161 20.08 -12.08 6.17
CA LEU A 161 19.44 -12.53 7.40
C LEU A 161 19.55 -14.06 7.58
N PRO A 162 19.63 -14.55 8.84
CA PRO A 162 19.45 -15.96 9.15
C PRO A 162 18.12 -16.53 8.62
N ALA A 163 18.08 -17.82 8.29
CA ALA A 163 16.92 -18.46 7.65
C ALA A 163 15.63 -18.36 8.49
N ASP A 164 15.74 -18.46 9.81
CA ASP A 164 14.63 -18.28 10.74
C ASP A 164 14.12 -16.84 10.75
N ALA A 165 15.03 -15.85 10.70
CA ALA A 165 14.68 -14.43 10.61
C ALA A 165 14.00 -14.10 9.27
N LYS A 166 14.49 -14.65 8.15
CA LYS A 166 13.83 -14.53 6.85
C LYS A 166 12.41 -15.11 6.89
N THR A 167 12.25 -16.28 7.51
CA THR A 167 10.93 -16.93 7.64
C THR A 167 9.97 -16.07 8.45
N ARG A 168 10.40 -15.53 9.59
CA ARG A 168 9.58 -14.61 10.40
C ARG A 168 9.22 -13.36 9.61
N ALA A 169 10.19 -12.75 8.93
CA ALA A 169 9.97 -11.54 8.15
C ALA A 169 8.98 -11.76 7.00
N VAL A 170 9.15 -12.80 6.17
CA VAL A 170 8.21 -13.12 5.09
C VAL A 170 6.79 -13.30 5.62
N ARG A 171 6.62 -14.00 6.75
CA ARG A 171 5.29 -14.19 7.37
C ARG A 171 4.69 -12.88 7.87
N ALA A 172 5.46 -12.07 8.58
CA ALA A 172 5.01 -10.79 9.14
C ALA A 172 4.61 -9.80 8.02
N PHE A 173 5.47 -9.64 7.00
CA PHE A 173 5.19 -8.76 5.87
C PHE A 173 4.03 -9.28 5.00
N SER A 174 3.89 -10.59 4.82
CA SER A 174 2.74 -11.16 4.10
C SER A 174 1.41 -10.79 4.78
N LYS A 175 1.32 -10.96 6.11
CA LYS A 175 0.11 -10.57 6.87
C LYS A 175 -0.15 -9.06 6.77
N LEU A 176 0.90 -8.24 6.91
CA LEU A 176 0.81 -6.79 6.75
C LEU A 176 0.23 -6.39 5.38
N LEU A 177 0.72 -6.99 4.30
CA LEU A 177 0.27 -6.70 2.95
C LEU A 177 -1.17 -7.16 2.72
N TRP A 178 -1.60 -8.27 3.32
CA TRP A 178 -3.00 -8.70 3.29
C TRP A 178 -3.93 -7.77 4.09
N LEU A 179 -3.48 -7.26 5.24
CA LEU A 179 -4.21 -6.23 5.98
C LEU A 179 -4.39 -4.96 5.15
N GLN A 180 -3.32 -4.48 4.50
CA GLN A 180 -3.40 -3.35 3.58
C GLN A 180 -4.34 -3.65 2.41
N ASN A 181 -4.24 -4.82 1.80
CA ASN A 181 -5.07 -5.20 0.67
C ASN A 181 -6.56 -5.20 1.05
N ASP A 182 -6.94 -5.69 2.22
CA ASP A 182 -8.32 -5.61 2.71
C ASP A 182 -8.79 -4.16 2.88
N LEU A 183 -8.01 -3.32 3.56
CA LEU A 183 -8.32 -1.91 3.77
C LEU A 183 -8.40 -1.12 2.46
N ILE A 184 -7.66 -1.53 1.43
CA ILE A 184 -7.80 -1.00 0.07
C ILE A 184 -9.12 -1.49 -0.55
N ASN A 185 -9.35 -2.80 -0.57
CA ASN A 185 -10.46 -3.45 -1.28
C ASN A 185 -11.83 -3.00 -0.75
N ARG A 186 -11.97 -2.70 0.55
CA ARG A 186 -13.26 -2.23 1.10
C ARG A 186 -13.79 -0.95 0.45
N HIS A 187 -12.90 -0.09 -0.05
CA HIS A 187 -13.32 1.13 -0.76
C HIS A 187 -13.82 0.85 -2.17
N TYR A 188 -13.51 -0.31 -2.75
CA TYR A 188 -14.04 -0.77 -4.04
C TYR A 188 -15.32 -1.58 -3.89
N ALA A 189 -15.41 -2.41 -2.85
CA ALA A 189 -16.59 -3.24 -2.59
C ALA A 189 -17.85 -2.41 -2.28
N ALA A 190 -17.69 -1.25 -1.66
CA ALA A 190 -18.79 -0.33 -1.40
C ALA A 190 -19.46 0.22 -2.69
N ASP A 191 -18.77 0.18 -3.84
CA ASP A 191 -19.30 0.66 -5.13
C ASP A 191 -20.01 -0.44 -5.94
N ALA A 192 -19.83 -1.71 -5.59
CA ALA A 192 -20.46 -2.84 -6.30
C ALA A 192 -21.94 -3.07 -5.94
N LYS A 193 -22.50 -2.27 -5.03
CA LYS A 193 -23.90 -2.36 -4.56
C LYS A 193 -24.86 -1.37 -5.26
N SER A 194 -24.46 -0.76 -6.38
CA SER A 194 -25.34 0.09 -7.20
C SER A 194 -26.10 -0.68 -8.26
#